data_AF-A0A1Q4XM82-F1
#
_entry.id   AF-A0A1Q4XM82-F1
#
_cell.length_a   1.000
_cell.length_b   1.000
_cell.length_c   1.000
_cell.angle_alpha   90.00
_cell.angle_beta   90.00
_cell.angle_gamma   90.00
#
_symmetry.space_group_name_H-M   'P 1'
#
loop_
_entity.id
_entity.type
_entity.pdbx_description
1 polymer ?
#
loop_
_entity_poly.entity_id
_entity_poly.type
_entity_poly.pdbx_seq_one_letter_code
_entity_poly.pdbx_strand_id
1 'polypeptide(L)'
;MANKRMKARVLLALVRRMARKNGLRVEELQGRGKGSHQHYVVVGADGETAGYFGLTDHPRKLSWTVLQGIEAGLERLFGEKWMEKS
;
A
#
# COMPACT_ATOMS: atom_id res chain seq x y z
N MET A 1 15.89 2.89 -6.70
CA MET A 1 15.29 2.46 -5.41
C MET A 1 14.85 3.69 -4.66
N ALA A 2 13.57 3.78 -4.26
CA ALA A 2 13.03 4.96 -3.60
C ALA A 2 13.64 5.11 -2.21
N ASN A 3 14.74 5.87 -2.12
CA ASN A 3 15.32 6.28 -0.86
C ASN A 3 14.41 7.33 -0.20
N LYS A 4 13.27 6.88 0.34
CA LYS A 4 12.32 7.76 1.00
C LYS A 4 11.89 7.08 2.28
N ARG A 5 12.46 7.56 3.39
CA ARG A 5 11.86 7.48 4.72
C ARG A 5 10.42 8.04 4.66
N MET A 6 9.47 7.21 4.24
CA MET A 6 8.09 7.57 3.94
C MET A 6 7.19 7.32 5.16
N LYS A 7 6.27 8.24 5.44
CA LYS A 7 5.24 8.03 6.48
C LYS A 7 4.13 7.14 5.93
N ALA A 8 3.48 6.35 6.79
CA ALA A 8 2.38 5.47 6.40
C ALA A 8 1.27 6.19 5.62
N ARG A 9 0.88 7.40 6.04
CA ARG A 9 -0.10 8.23 5.33
C ARG A 9 0.29 8.55 3.87
N VAL A 10 1.58 8.77 3.63
CA VAL A 10 2.09 9.12 2.28
C VAL A 10 2.08 7.86 1.41
N LEU A 11 2.46 6.73 1.99
CA LEU A 11 2.40 5.44 1.29
C LEU A 11 0.96 5.07 0.94
N LEU A 12 0.03 5.20 1.87
CA LEU A 12 -1.38 4.92 1.61
C LEU A 12 -1.95 5.82 0.51
N ALA A 13 -1.62 7.13 0.52
CA ALA A 13 -2.04 8.05 -0.54
C ALA A 13 -1.46 7.64 -1.91
N LEU A 14 -0.20 7.22 -1.93
CA LEU A 14 0.47 6.73 -3.14
C LEU A 14 -0.20 5.46 -3.68
N VAL A 15 -0.42 4.46 -2.81
CA VAL A 15 -1.11 3.21 -3.18
C VAL A 15 -2.50 3.49 -3.73
N ARG A 16 -3.28 4.35 -3.07
CA ARG A 16 -4.61 4.78 -3.57
C ARG A 16 -4.52 5.43 -4.95
N ARG A 17 -3.53 6.28 -5.19
CA ARG A 17 -3.34 6.93 -6.48
C ARG A 17 -2.96 5.92 -7.57
N MET A 18 -2.07 4.97 -7.27
CA MET A 18 -1.67 3.92 -8.22
C MET A 18 -2.81 2.95 -8.51
N ALA A 19 -3.58 2.57 -7.49
CA ALA A 19 -4.79 1.76 -7.68
C ALA A 19 -5.76 2.44 -8.65
N ARG A 20 -6.09 3.71 -8.43
CA ARG A 20 -6.98 4.47 -9.34
C ARG A 20 -6.48 4.53 -10.77
N LYS A 21 -5.17 4.70 -10.99
CA LYS A 21 -4.57 4.69 -12.33
C LYS A 21 -4.74 3.35 -13.06
N ASN A 22 -4.86 2.26 -12.31
CA ASN A 22 -5.06 0.90 -12.83
C ASN A 22 -6.52 0.44 -12.77
N GLY A 23 -7.48 1.34 -12.51
CA GLY A 23 -8.90 0.98 -12.38
C GLY A 23 -9.25 0.20 -11.12
N LEU A 24 -8.34 0.18 -10.13
CA LEU A 24 -8.49 -0.52 -8.86
C LEU A 24 -8.88 0.45 -7.73
N ARG A 25 -9.42 -0.10 -6.64
CA ARG A 25 -9.74 0.63 -5.40
C ARG A 25 -8.96 0.07 -4.23
N VAL A 26 -8.78 0.87 -3.19
CA VAL A 26 -8.13 0.44 -1.94
C VAL A 26 -9.13 0.60 -0.82
N GLU A 27 -9.40 -0.50 -0.12
CA GLU A 27 -10.35 -0.56 0.99
C GLU A 27 -9.63 -0.97 2.27
N GLU A 28 -10.06 -0.41 3.39
CA GLU A 28 -9.55 -0.78 4.71
C GLU A 28 -10.39 -1.93 5.26
N LEU A 29 -9.74 -3.01 5.70
CA LEU A 29 -10.40 -4.12 6.37
C LEU A 29 -10.61 -3.78 7.85
N GLN A 30 -11.78 -3.20 8.15
CA GLN A 30 -12.20 -2.90 9.52
C GLN A 30 -12.18 -4.16 10.40
N GLY A 31 -11.68 -4.03 11.64
CA GLY A 31 -11.63 -5.12 12.62
C GLY A 31 -10.55 -6.18 12.41
N ARG A 32 -9.75 -6.11 11.32
CA ARG A 32 -8.62 -7.04 11.07
C ARG A 32 -7.27 -6.53 11.55
N GLY A 33 -7.22 -5.39 12.23
CA GLY A 33 -6.00 -4.78 12.77
C GLY A 33 -5.74 -5.10 14.24
N LYS A 34 -4.48 -5.41 14.60
CA LYS A 34 -4.05 -5.49 16.02
C LYS A 34 -3.38 -4.19 16.43
N GLY A 35 -4.03 -3.43 17.30
CA GLY A 35 -3.52 -2.16 17.80
C GLY A 35 -3.33 -1.13 16.68
N SER A 36 -2.12 -0.63 16.48
CA SER A 36 -1.79 0.38 15.48
C SER A 36 -1.63 -0.14 14.06
N HIS A 37 -1.87 -1.43 13.79
CA HIS A 37 -1.75 -2.01 12.44
C HIS A 37 -3.11 -2.07 11.76
N GLN A 38 -3.24 -1.41 10.62
CA GLN A 38 -4.40 -1.46 9.75
C GLN A 38 -4.08 -2.31 8.52
N HIS A 39 -5.08 -3.01 8.02
CA HIS A 39 -4.96 -3.84 6.83
C HIS A 39 -5.79 -3.26 5.71
N TYR A 40 -5.21 -3.29 4.52
CA TYR A 40 -5.79 -2.74 3.31
C TYR A 40 -5.82 -3.82 2.24
N VAL A 41 -6.89 -3.83 1.47
CA VAL A 41 -7.03 -4.64 0.26
C VAL A 41 -7.09 -3.74 -0.96
N VAL A 42 -6.50 -4.20 -2.04
CA VAL A 42 -6.70 -3.63 -3.36
C VAL A 42 -7.75 -4.48 -4.05
N VAL A 43 -8.84 -3.86 -4.50
CA VAL A 43 -9.99 -4.56 -5.10
C VAL A 43 -10.24 -4.11 -6.53
N GLY A 44 -10.69 -5.07 -7.35
CA GLY A 44 -11.13 -4.87 -8.73
C GLY A 44 -12.51 -4.22 -8.85
N ALA A 45 -12.98 -4.05 -10.09
CA ALA A 45 -14.30 -3.49 -10.37
C ALA A 45 -15.45 -4.39 -9.90
N ASP A 46 -15.23 -5.70 -9.96
CA ASP A 46 -16.08 -6.79 -9.49
C ASP A 46 -16.05 -7.01 -7.97
N GLY A 47 -15.16 -6.31 -7.26
CA GLY A 47 -14.94 -6.51 -5.82
C GLY A 47 -13.98 -7.65 -5.49
N GLU A 48 -13.35 -8.28 -6.48
CA GLU A 48 -12.34 -9.30 -6.22
C GLU A 48 -11.08 -8.68 -5.61
N THR A 49 -10.49 -9.37 -4.63
CA THR A 49 -9.25 -8.91 -3.99
C THR A 49 -8.06 -9.20 -4.90
N ALA A 50 -7.47 -8.14 -5.44
CA ALA A 50 -6.29 -8.18 -6.29
C ALA A 50 -4.98 -8.11 -5.48
N GLY A 51 -5.02 -7.56 -4.26
CA GLY A 51 -3.84 -7.44 -3.41
C GLY A 51 -4.16 -7.11 -1.96
N TYR A 52 -3.17 -7.27 -1.08
CA TYR A 52 -3.30 -7.04 0.35
C TYR A 52 -2.01 -6.46 0.92
N PHE A 53 -2.13 -5.51 1.83
CA PHE A 53 -0.98 -4.96 2.55
C PHE A 53 -1.38 -4.44 3.93
N GLY A 54 -0.43 -4.48 4.87
CA GLY A 54 -0.59 -3.89 6.20
C GLY A 54 0.17 -2.57 6.31
N LEU A 55 -0.39 -1.60 7.03
CA LEU A 55 0.30 -0.37 7.43
C LEU A 55 0.13 -0.15 8.92
N THR A 56 1.19 0.35 9.57
CA THR A 56 1.07 0.88 10.93
C THR A 56 0.67 2.36 10.89
N ASP A 57 -0.21 2.78 11.78
CA ASP A 57 -0.60 4.18 12.00
C ASP A 57 0.41 4.95 12.88
N HIS A 58 1.61 4.40 13.09
CA HIS A 58 2.63 5.11 13.83
C HIS A 58 3.06 6.38 13.06
N PRO A 59 3.20 7.55 13.71
CA PRO A 59 3.65 8.80 13.06
C PRO A 59 5.11 8.77 12.56
N ARG A 60 5.84 7.67 12.81
CA ARG A 60 7.23 7.48 12.42
C ARG A 60 7.29 7.08 10.95
N LYS A 61 8.48 7.24 10.39
CA LYS A 61 8.78 6.78 9.04
C LYS A 61 8.81 5.25 9.05
N LEU A 62 8.24 4.63 8.00
CA LEU A 62 8.26 3.19 7.84
C LEU A 62 9.71 2.71 7.67
N SER A 63 9.99 1.50 8.14
CA SER A 63 11.29 0.86 7.94
C SER A 63 11.48 0.49 6.47
N TRP A 64 12.73 0.36 6.06
CA TRP A 64 13.09 -0.08 4.72
C TRP A 64 12.41 -1.40 4.34
N THR A 65 12.46 -2.38 5.24
CA THR A 65 11.87 -3.72 5.03
C THR A 65 10.36 -3.66 4.78
N VAL A 66 9.64 -2.79 5.49
CA VAL A 66 8.19 -2.62 5.27
C VAL A 66 7.91 -2.00 3.90
N LEU A 67 8.66 -0.97 3.52
CA LEU A 67 8.51 -0.34 2.20
C LEU A 67 8.81 -1.33 1.07
N GLN A 68 9.91 -2.07 1.17
CA GLN A 68 10.31 -3.07 0.18
C GLN A 68 9.30 -4.22 0.07
N GLY A 69 8.78 -4.71 1.20
CA GLY A 69 7.77 -5.76 1.20
C GLY A 69 6.47 -5.33 0.52
N ILE A 70 6.04 -4.08 0.76
CA ILE A 70 4.85 -3.52 0.11
C ILE A 70 5.10 -3.25 -1.37
N GLU A 71 6.29 -2.78 -1.74
CA GLU A 71 6.65 -2.55 -3.15
C GLU A 71 6.57 -3.85 -3.95
N ALA A 72 7.25 -4.90 -3.49
CA ALA A 72 7.24 -6.20 -4.13
C ALA A 72 5.84 -6.83 -4.14
N GLY A 73 5.08 -6.73 -3.03
CA GLY A 73 3.74 -7.30 -2.93
C GLY A 73 2.72 -6.70 -3.89
N LEU A 74 2.88 -5.42 -4.25
CA LEU A 74 1.98 -4.71 -5.17
C LEU A 74 2.57 -4.51 -6.57
N GLU A 75 3.79 -5.02 -6.82
CA GLU A 75 4.48 -4.87 -8.09
C GLU A 75 3.70 -5.44 -9.27
N ARG A 76 3.06 -6.60 -9.06
CA ARG A 76 2.20 -7.21 -10.10
C ARG A 76 1.00 -6.35 -10.49
N LEU A 77 0.57 -5.45 -9.60
CA LEU A 77 -0.58 -4.56 -9.84
C LEU A 77 -0.15 -3.21 -10.41
N PHE A 78 1.00 -2.67 -9.97
CA PHE A 78 1.40 -1.29 -10.27
C PHE A 78 2.63 -1.19 -11.19
N GLY A 79 3.26 -2.32 -11.51
CA GLY A 79 4.50 -2.42 -12.29
C GLY A 79 5.76 -2.24 -11.45
N GLU A 80 6.91 -2.56 -12.03
CA GLU A 80 8.21 -2.41 -11.39
C GLU A 80 8.49 -0.97 -10.95
N LYS A 81 9.09 -0.84 -9.75
CA LYS A 81 9.55 0.45 -9.19
C LYS A 81 8.44 1.51 -9.13
N TRP A 82 7.19 1.10 -8.91
CA TRP A 82 6.04 2.00 -8.85
C TRP A 82 6.14 3.04 -7.72
N MET A 83 6.94 2.76 -6.67
CA MET A 83 7.21 3.73 -5.61
C MET A 83 8.26 4.79 -6.00
N GLU A 84 9.07 4.53 -7.03
CA GLU A 84 10.11 5.45 -7.50
C GLU A 84 9.58 6.48 -8.50
N LYS A 85 8.60 6.09 -9.32
CA LYS A 85 8.01 6.91 -10.39
C LYS A 85 7.02 7.97 -9.86
N SER A 86 7.11 8.35 -8.58
CA SER A 86 6.18 9.24 -7.87
C SER A 86 6.82 10.50 -7.30
#